data_AF-A0A133Y5J4-F1
#
_entry.id   AF-A0A133Y5J4-F1
#
_cell.length_a   1.000
_cell.length_b   1.000
_cell.length_c   1.000
_cell.angle_alpha   90.00
_cell.angle_beta   90.00
_cell.angle_gamma   90.00
#
_symmetry.space_group_name_H-M   'P 1'
#
loop_
_entity.id
_entity.type
_entity.pdbx_description
1 polymer ?
#
loop_
_entity_poly.entity_id
_entity_poly.type
_entity_poly.pdbx_seq_one_letter_code
_entity_poly.pdbx_strand_id
1 'polypeptide(L)'
;MQAIGINTSISLLAVLITCLFITPLLLSFGKDRKPTVNMSKSFEGYIGNRFEQFGSFVIRHHRGIVTLSVVLTIFCGIGLFFIEPAFDIEKTMGRKVPYVNKFLNLCETELGSMYAYDLMITLPHDNDAKKPENLQKLDQLSKIADGYKLTKRHNSITDIVKDMNCTLNGNKQQFYTIPDNADMVAQLLLLYENAGGTESEYWMDYNYKRLRLQIELKDYNSNEAEKEMNNLQAEASRLFPDAHVSVVGNLPQFTVMQQYVERGQMWSMMLSVLVIGIILVLIFGNWKVGLVGMIPNIAPAIIVGGMMGWLGYPLDIMTASLIPMVLGIAVDDT
;
A
#
# COMPACT_ATOMS: atom_id res chain seq x y z
N MET A 1 7.40 -1.34 -11.67
CA MET A 1 6.24 -1.58 -12.57
C MET A 1 6.59 -1.49 -14.05
N GLN A 2 7.26 -0.44 -14.55
CA GLN A 2 7.61 -0.33 -15.98
C GLN A 2 8.38 -1.54 -16.54
N ALA A 3 9.41 -2.02 -15.83
CA ALA A 3 10.17 -3.18 -16.25
C ALA A 3 9.32 -4.46 -16.36
N ILE A 4 8.38 -4.67 -15.43
CA ILE A 4 7.44 -5.81 -15.46
C ILE A 4 6.53 -5.69 -16.69
N GLY A 5 5.97 -4.51 -16.95
CA GLY A 5 5.12 -4.26 -18.12
C GLY A 5 5.87 -4.52 -19.43
N ILE A 6 7.08 -3.97 -19.58
CA ILE A 6 7.91 -4.16 -20.78
C ILE A 6 8.25 -5.63 -20.98
N ASN A 7 8.73 -6.31 -19.93
CA ASN A 7 9.09 -7.72 -20.02
C ASN A 7 7.89 -8.61 -20.35
N THR A 8 6.72 -8.33 -19.76
CA THR A 8 5.49 -9.08 -20.04
C THR A 8 5.05 -8.89 -21.49
N SER A 9 5.05 -7.65 -21.99
CA SER A 9 4.70 -7.35 -23.38
C SER A 9 5.67 -7.99 -24.38
N ILE A 10 6.97 -7.95 -24.11
CA ILE A 10 7.98 -8.63 -24.94
C ILE A 10 7.76 -10.14 -24.92
N SER A 11 7.43 -10.72 -23.76
CA SER A 11 7.15 -12.15 -23.64
C SER A 11 5.91 -12.54 -24.45
N LEU A 12 4.83 -11.77 -24.37
CA LEU A 12 3.62 -11.99 -25.17
C LEU A 12 3.89 -11.85 -26.67
N LEU A 13 4.69 -10.87 -27.09
CA LEU A 13 5.11 -10.70 -28.47
C LEU A 13 5.93 -11.91 -28.96
N ALA A 14 6.87 -12.40 -28.14
CA ALA A 14 7.68 -13.56 -28.46
C ALA A 14 6.80 -14.83 -28.59
N VAL A 15 5.82 -15.01 -27.70
CA VAL A 15 4.83 -16.09 -27.79
C VAL A 15 4.02 -15.97 -29.08
N LEU A 16 3.51 -14.78 -29.41
CA LEU A 16 2.76 -14.54 -30.65
C LEU A 16 3.59 -14.91 -31.89
N ILE A 17 4.84 -14.47 -31.96
CA ILE A 17 5.76 -14.79 -33.07
C ILE A 17 6.01 -16.30 -33.14
N THR A 18 6.20 -16.96 -32.00
CA THR A 18 6.44 -18.41 -31.94
C THR A 18 5.20 -19.18 -32.39
N CYS A 19 4.01 -18.77 -31.98
CA CYS A 19 2.75 -19.41 -32.37
C CYS A 19 2.41 -19.17 -33.85
N LEU A 20 2.65 -17.97 -34.40
CA LEU A 20 2.29 -17.66 -35.78
C LEU A 20 3.31 -18.15 -36.80
N PHE A 21 4.61 -18.16 -36.47
CA PHE A 21 5.66 -18.50 -37.44
C PHE A 21 6.32 -19.84 -37.14
N ILE A 22 6.82 -20.04 -35.93
CA ILE A 22 7.60 -21.23 -35.59
C ILE A 22 6.72 -22.49 -35.58
N THR A 23 5.52 -22.39 -35.01
CA THR A 23 4.63 -23.55 -34.88
C THR A 23 4.16 -24.08 -36.25
N PRO A 24 3.63 -23.25 -37.17
CA PRO A 24 3.27 -23.73 -38.51
C PRO A 24 4.47 -24.20 -39.32
N LEU A 25 5.63 -23.55 -39.18
CA LEU A 25 6.86 -23.94 -39.87
C LEU A 25 7.34 -25.32 -39.40
N LEU A 26 7.35 -25.60 -38.10
CA LEU A 26 7.67 -26.92 -37.56
C LEU A 26 6.64 -27.98 -37.97
N LEU A 27 5.35 -27.65 -37.90
CA LEU A 27 4.28 -28.56 -38.31
C LEU A 27 4.33 -28.86 -39.82
N SER A 28 4.80 -27.92 -40.66
CA SER A 28 4.99 -28.12 -42.10
C SER A 28 6.09 -29.13 -42.43
N PHE A 29 7.05 -29.39 -41.54
CA PHE A 29 8.03 -30.47 -41.70
C PHE A 29 7.50 -31.83 -41.18
N GLY A 30 6.38 -31.83 -40.46
CA GLY A 30 5.71 -33.04 -40.01
C GLY A 30 5.15 -33.84 -41.18
N LYS A 31 5.29 -35.17 -41.14
CA LYS A 31 4.63 -36.05 -42.11
C LYS A 31 3.12 -36.01 -41.87
N ASP A 32 2.33 -35.84 -42.93
CA ASP A 32 0.89 -36.05 -42.92
C ASP A 32 0.58 -37.49 -42.49
N ARG A 33 0.33 -37.67 -41.18
CA ARG A 33 -0.12 -38.93 -40.63
C ARG A 33 -1.64 -38.93 -40.66
N LYS A 34 -2.22 -40.02 -41.18
CA LYS A 34 -3.67 -40.23 -41.04
C LYS A 34 -4.01 -40.23 -39.55
N PRO A 35 -5.03 -39.48 -39.10
CA PRO A 35 -5.42 -39.45 -37.71
C PRO A 35 -5.72 -40.88 -37.24
N THR A 36 -5.25 -41.22 -36.03
CA THR A 36 -5.44 -42.55 -35.46
C THR A 36 -6.93 -42.84 -35.32
N VAL A 37 -7.39 -43.92 -35.96
CA VAL A 37 -8.79 -44.34 -35.90
C VAL A 37 -9.06 -44.86 -34.48
N ASN A 38 -10.07 -44.30 -33.81
CA ASN A 38 -10.52 -44.58 -32.42
C ASN A 38 -9.86 -43.79 -31.28
N MET A 39 -9.76 -42.46 -31.37
CA MET A 39 -9.50 -41.60 -30.20
C MET A 39 -10.51 -41.78 -29.05
N SER A 40 -11.73 -42.29 -29.31
CA SER A 40 -12.78 -42.47 -28.29
C SER A 40 -12.40 -43.41 -27.14
N LYS A 41 -11.42 -44.30 -27.35
CA LYS A 41 -10.87 -45.20 -26.32
C LYS A 41 -9.58 -44.67 -25.67
N SER A 42 -9.04 -43.56 -26.18
CA SER A 42 -7.91 -42.85 -25.57
C SER A 42 -8.37 -42.10 -24.33
N PHE A 43 -7.43 -41.75 -23.45
CA PHE A 43 -7.67 -40.84 -22.33
C PHE A 43 -8.28 -39.51 -22.81
N GLU A 44 -7.85 -39.00 -23.97
CA GLU A 44 -8.41 -37.82 -24.62
C GLU A 44 -9.88 -38.00 -25.01
N GLY A 45 -10.27 -39.16 -25.54
CA GLY A 45 -11.66 -39.46 -25.88
C GLY A 45 -12.55 -39.62 -24.65
N TYR A 46 -12.02 -40.17 -23.56
CA TYR A 46 -12.74 -40.24 -22.29
C TYR A 46 -12.99 -38.84 -21.71
N ILE A 47 -11.97 -37.98 -21.71
CA ILE A 47 -12.09 -36.58 -21.28
C ILE A 47 -13.06 -35.82 -22.19
N GLY A 48 -12.94 -35.97 -23.51
CA GLY A 48 -13.82 -35.33 -24.49
C GLY A 48 -15.29 -35.69 -24.26
N ASN A 49 -15.60 -36.99 -24.08
CA ASN A 49 -16.97 -37.44 -23.78
C ASN A 49 -17.51 -36.86 -22.47
N ARG A 50 -16.66 -36.67 -21.45
CA ARG A 50 -17.04 -36.04 -20.18
C ARG A 50 -17.31 -34.54 -20.35
N PHE A 51 -16.49 -33.85 -21.14
CA PHE A 51 -16.72 -32.43 -21.49
C PHE A 51 -18.00 -32.24 -22.31
N GLU A 52 -18.29 -33.13 -23.25
CA GLU A 52 -19.52 -33.08 -24.04
C GLU A 52 -20.76 -33.28 -23.15
N GLN A 53 -20.70 -34.23 -22.22
CA GLN A 53 -21.77 -34.43 -21.25
C GLN A 53 -21.94 -33.20 -20.33
N PHE A 54 -20.84 -32.61 -19.86
CA PHE A 54 -20.87 -31.39 -19.08
C PHE A 54 -21.47 -30.22 -19.87
N GLY A 55 -21.08 -30.02 -21.12
CA GLY A 55 -21.66 -29.02 -22.01
C GLY A 55 -23.15 -29.23 -22.24
N SER A 56 -23.57 -30.47 -22.47
CA SER A 56 -24.99 -30.82 -22.61
C SER A 56 -25.81 -30.52 -21.35
N PHE A 57 -25.21 -30.73 -20.16
CA PHE A 57 -25.82 -30.37 -18.88
C PHE A 57 -25.94 -28.85 -18.72
N VAL A 58 -24.90 -28.09 -19.08
CA VAL A 58 -24.88 -26.62 -19.02
C VAL A 58 -25.95 -26.02 -19.94
N ILE A 59 -26.06 -26.52 -21.18
CA ILE A 59 -27.08 -26.06 -22.14
C ILE A 59 -28.50 -26.38 -21.62
N ARG A 60 -28.70 -27.58 -21.06
CA ARG A 60 -30.00 -28.02 -20.53
C ARG A 60 -30.44 -27.19 -19.31
N HIS A 61 -29.51 -26.77 -18.46
CA HIS A 61 -29.79 -26.00 -17.24
C HIS A 61 -29.34 -24.53 -17.31
N HIS A 62 -29.18 -23.97 -18.53
CA HIS A 62 -28.57 -22.65 -18.74
C HIS A 62 -29.23 -21.54 -17.91
N ARG A 63 -30.57 -21.54 -17.76
CA ARG A 63 -31.28 -20.53 -16.96
C ARG A 63 -30.85 -20.54 -15.50
N GLY A 64 -30.77 -21.71 -14.88
CA GLY A 64 -30.36 -21.86 -13.48
C GLY A 64 -28.89 -21.45 -13.27
N ILE A 65 -28.01 -21.84 -14.21
CA ILE A 65 -26.58 -21.52 -14.16
C ILE A 65 -26.35 -20.01 -14.31
N VAL A 66 -27.02 -19.36 -15.27
CA VAL A 66 -26.92 -17.92 -15.47
C VAL A 66 -27.46 -17.17 -14.25
N THR A 67 -28.62 -17.56 -13.72
CA THR A 67 -29.17 -16.94 -12.50
C THR A 67 -28.21 -17.09 -11.31
N LEU A 68 -27.65 -18.29 -11.09
CA LEU A 68 -26.68 -18.52 -10.03
C LEU A 68 -25.40 -17.69 -10.21
N SER A 69 -24.86 -17.63 -11.42
CA SER A 69 -23.67 -16.84 -11.75
C SER A 69 -23.91 -15.33 -11.52
N VAL A 70 -25.07 -14.81 -11.92
CA VAL A 70 -25.45 -13.41 -11.68
C VAL A 70 -25.61 -13.13 -10.18
N VAL A 71 -26.31 -13.99 -9.44
CA VAL A 71 -26.47 -13.84 -7.98
C VAL A 71 -25.12 -13.87 -7.28
N LEU A 72 -24.24 -14.80 -7.64
CA LEU A 72 -22.90 -14.90 -7.06
C LEU A 72 -22.05 -13.66 -7.40
N THR A 73 -22.11 -13.18 -8.64
CA THR A 73 -21.39 -11.97 -9.06
C THR A 73 -21.90 -10.73 -8.33
N ILE A 74 -23.22 -10.60 -8.13
CA ILE A 74 -23.80 -9.49 -7.34
C ILE A 74 -23.38 -9.60 -5.87
N PHE A 75 -23.44 -10.79 -5.28
CA PHE A 75 -23.02 -11.03 -3.91
C PHE A 75 -21.53 -10.65 -3.70
N CYS A 76 -20.65 -11.07 -4.60
CA CYS A 76 -19.25 -10.63 -4.58
C CYS A 76 -19.12 -9.13 -4.87
N GLY A 77 -19.91 -8.57 -5.78
CA GLY A 77 -19.92 -7.14 -6.09
C GLY A 77 -20.25 -6.26 -4.88
N ILE A 78 -21.12 -6.72 -3.98
CA ILE A 78 -21.37 -6.05 -2.68
C ILE A 78 -20.10 -6.05 -1.82
N GLY A 79 -19.33 -7.14 -1.86
CA GLY A 79 -18.03 -7.27 -1.20
C GLY A 79 -17.03 -6.19 -1.60
N LEU A 80 -17.07 -5.69 -2.84
CA LEU A 80 -16.17 -4.64 -3.32
C LEU A 80 -16.26 -3.34 -2.50
N PHE A 81 -17.43 -3.02 -1.95
CA PHE A 81 -17.62 -1.83 -1.10
C PHE A 81 -16.97 -1.95 0.28
N PHE A 82 -16.64 -3.17 0.71
CA PHE A 82 -15.95 -3.44 1.97
C PHE A 82 -14.43 -3.54 1.81
N ILE A 83 -13.91 -3.38 0.59
CA ILE A 83 -12.45 -3.36 0.37
C ILE A 83 -11.87 -2.12 1.03
N GLU A 84 -10.90 -2.34 1.92
CA GLU A 84 -10.05 -1.29 2.46
C GLU A 84 -8.80 -1.19 1.57
N PRO A 85 -8.61 -0.11 0.79
CA PRO A 85 -7.39 0.11 0.01
C PRO A 85 -6.32 0.67 0.93
N ALA A 86 -5.92 -0.11 1.93
CA ALA A 86 -4.90 0.30 2.86
C ALA A 86 -3.97 -0.87 3.14
N PHE A 87 -2.68 -0.62 2.99
CA PHE A 87 -1.66 -1.59 3.37
C PHE A 87 -1.48 -1.61 4.88
N ASP A 88 -1.50 -2.82 5.40
CA ASP A 88 -1.26 -3.15 6.78
C ASP A 88 -0.39 -4.42 6.79
N ILE A 89 0.86 -4.26 7.21
CA ILE A 89 1.86 -5.34 7.18
C ILE A 89 1.42 -6.49 8.07
N GLU A 90 0.78 -6.19 9.20
CA GLU A 90 0.30 -7.21 10.12
C GLU A 90 -0.82 -8.02 9.47
N LYS A 91 -1.81 -7.36 8.85
CA LYS A 91 -2.88 -8.06 8.12
C LYS A 91 -2.34 -8.91 6.97
N THR A 92 -1.35 -8.42 6.23
CA THR A 92 -0.76 -9.14 5.10
C THR A 92 0.10 -10.34 5.55
N MET A 93 0.95 -10.16 6.56
CA MET A 93 1.88 -11.21 7.01
C MET A 93 1.23 -12.20 8.00
N GLY A 94 0.25 -11.73 8.77
CA GLY A 94 -0.43 -12.46 9.83
C GLY A 94 0.45 -12.81 11.03
N ARG A 95 -0.17 -13.30 12.09
CA ARG A 95 0.50 -13.69 13.36
C ARG A 95 0.79 -15.19 13.50
N LYS A 96 0.73 -15.96 12.41
CA LYS A 96 0.88 -17.42 12.47
C LYS A 96 2.29 -17.88 12.87
N VAL A 97 3.31 -17.09 12.56
CA VAL A 97 4.70 -17.42 12.91
C VAL A 97 4.96 -17.00 14.37
N PRO A 98 5.38 -17.92 15.27
CA PRO A 98 5.52 -17.61 16.70
C PRO A 98 6.48 -16.46 17.01
N TYR A 99 7.56 -16.32 16.25
CA TYR A 99 8.51 -15.21 16.39
C TYR A 99 7.85 -13.86 16.05
N VAL A 100 7.14 -13.80 14.91
CA VAL A 100 6.42 -12.60 14.47
C VAL A 100 5.38 -12.20 15.51
N ASN A 101 4.60 -13.15 16.02
CA ASN A 101 3.60 -12.87 17.05
C ASN A 101 4.22 -12.30 18.34
N LYS A 102 5.34 -12.88 18.82
CA LYS A 102 6.05 -12.36 20.01
C LYS A 102 6.60 -10.96 19.78
N PHE A 103 7.14 -10.69 18.59
CA PHE A 103 7.66 -9.38 18.22
C PHE A 103 6.55 -8.33 18.16
N LEU A 104 5.43 -8.64 17.50
CA LEU A 104 4.28 -7.73 17.43
C LEU A 104 3.68 -7.45 18.81
N ASN A 105 3.53 -8.46 19.66
CA ASN A 105 3.09 -8.26 21.05
C ASN A 105 4.04 -7.35 21.85
N LEU A 106 5.36 -7.39 21.56
CA LEU A 106 6.32 -6.45 22.17
C LEU A 106 6.08 -5.02 21.65
N CYS A 107 5.84 -4.86 20.35
CA CYS A 107 5.51 -3.56 19.74
C CYS A 107 4.19 -2.97 20.26
N GLU A 108 3.24 -3.79 20.69
CA GLU A 108 1.99 -3.34 21.33
C GLU A 108 2.21 -2.78 22.74
N THR A 109 3.22 -3.25 23.48
CA THR A 109 3.52 -2.73 24.82
C THR A 109 3.91 -1.26 24.78
N GLU A 110 3.76 -0.53 25.89
CA GLU A 110 4.14 0.89 25.99
C GLU A 110 5.61 1.16 25.61
N LEU A 111 6.48 0.16 25.65
CA LEU A 111 7.91 0.32 25.33
C LEU A 111 8.20 0.17 23.84
N GLY A 112 7.48 -0.70 23.13
CA GLY A 112 7.77 -1.02 21.74
C GLY A 112 7.06 -0.11 20.73
N SER A 113 7.63 0.02 19.55
CA SER A 113 6.95 0.51 18.36
C SER A 113 7.56 -0.17 17.13
N MET A 114 6.75 -0.47 16.12
CA MET A 114 7.24 -1.01 14.85
C MET A 114 7.43 0.09 13.81
N TYR A 115 6.67 1.17 13.91
CA TYR A 115 6.58 2.20 12.89
C TYR A 115 6.89 3.56 13.49
N ALA A 116 7.71 4.32 12.77
CA ALA A 116 7.97 5.70 13.10
C ALA A 116 8.20 6.49 11.82
N TYR A 117 7.87 7.77 11.86
CA TYR A 117 8.30 8.74 10.88
C TYR A 117 8.86 9.97 11.58
N ASP A 118 9.67 10.72 10.86
CA ASP A 118 10.28 11.94 11.37
C ASP A 118 9.73 13.15 10.63
N LEU A 119 9.42 14.20 11.36
CA LEU A 119 9.19 15.51 10.80
C LEU A 119 10.46 16.35 11.00
N MET A 120 11.06 16.76 9.89
CA MET A 120 12.27 17.58 9.86
C MET A 120 11.88 19.02 9.54
N ILE A 121 12.26 19.95 10.43
CA ILE A 121 12.02 21.38 10.28
C ILE A 121 13.37 22.07 10.14
N THR A 122 13.65 22.67 8.99
CA THR A 122 14.88 23.42 8.74
C THR A 122 14.59 24.92 8.85
N LEU A 123 15.08 25.54 9.91
CA LEU A 123 14.91 26.95 10.23
C LEU A 123 15.78 27.85 9.32
N PRO A 124 15.44 29.14 9.17
CA PRO A 124 16.15 30.03 8.26
C PRO A 124 17.60 30.31 8.66
N HIS A 125 17.87 30.50 9.97
CA HIS A 125 19.20 30.87 10.47
C HIS A 125 19.76 29.84 11.45
N ASP A 126 21.09 29.81 11.55
CA ASP A 126 21.80 28.97 12.52
C ASP A 126 21.47 29.44 13.95
N ASN A 127 21.47 28.51 14.92
CA ASN A 127 21.06 28.73 16.30
C ASN A 127 19.57 29.01 16.55
N ASP A 128 18.74 29.07 15.51
CA ASP A 128 17.29 29.28 15.67
C ASP A 128 16.63 28.13 16.45
N ALA A 129 17.16 26.89 16.39
CA ALA A 129 16.60 25.74 17.10
C ALA A 129 16.65 25.87 18.63
N LYS A 130 17.56 26.69 19.16
CA LYS A 130 17.71 26.94 20.61
C LYS A 130 16.76 28.02 21.14
N LYS A 131 16.05 28.73 20.25
CA LYS A 131 15.15 29.81 20.66
C LYS A 131 13.92 29.22 21.36
N PRO A 132 13.55 29.73 22.56
CA PRO A 132 12.37 29.29 23.30
C PRO A 132 11.10 29.27 22.44
N GLU A 133 10.90 30.30 21.61
CA GLU A 133 9.76 30.40 20.71
C GLU A 133 9.64 29.22 19.74
N ASN A 134 10.78 28.78 19.17
CA ASN A 134 10.79 27.65 18.23
C ASN A 134 10.60 26.32 18.96
N LEU A 135 11.16 26.16 20.16
CA LEU A 135 10.95 24.98 20.99
C LEU A 135 9.49 24.88 21.48
N GLN A 136 8.87 26.00 21.85
CA GLN A 136 7.45 26.05 22.24
C GLN A 136 6.53 25.69 21.07
N LYS A 137 6.82 26.20 19.86
CA LYS A 137 6.12 25.78 18.63
C LYS A 137 6.30 24.29 18.35
N LEU A 138 7.50 23.73 18.59
CA LEU A 138 7.74 22.30 18.44
C LEU A 138 6.94 21.48 19.45
N ASP A 139 6.90 21.89 20.72
CA ASP A 139 6.11 21.24 21.78
C ASP A 139 4.60 21.32 21.51
N GLN A 140 4.13 22.44 20.94
CA GLN A 140 2.75 22.56 20.47
C GLN A 140 2.45 21.56 19.35
N LEU A 141 3.37 21.43 18.39
CA LEU A 141 3.23 20.49 17.28
C LEU A 141 3.22 19.02 17.75
N SER A 142 4.06 18.69 18.73
CA SER A 142 4.05 17.39 19.40
C SER A 142 2.69 17.07 20.04
N LYS A 143 2.08 18.04 20.75
CA LYS A 143 0.75 17.89 21.34
C LYS A 143 -0.36 17.73 20.29
N ILE A 144 -0.23 18.37 19.13
CA ILE A 144 -1.14 18.16 18.01
C ILE A 144 -1.02 16.71 17.51
N ALA A 145 0.21 16.20 17.39
CA ALA A 145 0.47 14.83 16.95
C ALA A 145 -0.12 13.78 17.92
N ASP A 146 -0.14 14.05 19.23
CA ASP A 146 -0.77 13.16 20.23
C ASP A 146 -2.28 12.97 20.02
N GLY A 147 -2.95 13.93 19.36
CA GLY A 147 -4.37 13.85 19.05
C GLY A 147 -4.70 12.91 17.89
N TYR A 148 -3.69 12.44 17.15
CA TYR A 148 -3.88 11.58 15.99
C TYR A 148 -4.15 10.13 16.37
N LYS A 149 -4.85 9.43 15.47
CA LYS A 149 -5.31 8.07 15.73
C LYS A 149 -4.14 7.11 15.73
N LEU A 150 -3.16 7.23 14.84
CA LEU A 150 -2.04 6.29 14.78
C LEU A 150 -0.91 6.61 15.75
N THR A 151 -0.79 7.85 16.20
CA THR A 151 0.27 8.26 17.13
C THR A 151 0.21 7.47 18.43
N LYS A 152 1.36 6.92 18.81
CA LYS A 152 1.58 6.29 20.11
C LYS A 152 2.28 7.24 21.06
N ARG A 153 3.39 7.81 20.59
CA ARG A 153 4.21 8.78 21.31
C ARG A 153 5.01 9.62 20.33
N HIS A 154 5.52 10.73 20.83
CA HIS A 154 6.45 11.58 20.13
C HIS A 154 7.73 11.73 20.95
N ASN A 155 8.85 11.92 20.25
CA ASN A 155 10.13 12.21 20.87
C ASN A 155 10.76 13.42 20.17
N SER A 156 11.29 14.37 20.93
CA SER A 156 12.05 15.50 20.38
C SER A 156 13.01 16.10 21.40
N ILE A 157 13.76 17.12 20.98
CA ILE A 157 14.64 17.88 21.87
C ILE A 157 13.89 18.55 23.03
N THR A 158 12.60 18.86 22.88
CA THR A 158 11.85 19.55 23.93
C THR A 158 11.71 18.69 25.19
N ASP A 159 11.68 17.37 25.06
CA ASP A 159 11.56 16.45 26.19
C ASP A 159 12.82 16.51 27.06
N ILE A 160 14.00 16.53 26.42
CA ILE A 160 15.29 16.73 27.09
C ILE A 160 15.33 18.09 27.80
N VAL A 161 14.90 19.16 27.13
CA VAL A 161 14.91 20.51 27.72
C VAL A 161 13.96 20.61 28.93
N LYS A 162 12.75 20.04 28.84
CA LYS A 162 11.77 20.00 29.94
C LYS A 162 12.29 19.16 31.11
N ASP A 163 12.88 17.99 30.84
CA ASP A 163 13.46 17.11 31.87
C ASP A 163 14.63 17.78 32.59
N MET A 164 15.55 18.42 31.85
CA MET A 164 16.68 19.14 32.43
C MET A 164 16.21 20.31 33.30
N ASN A 165 15.21 21.08 32.83
CA ASN A 165 14.64 22.17 33.60
C ASN A 165 13.98 21.67 34.90
N CYS A 166 13.23 20.57 34.84
CA CYS A 166 12.61 19.94 36.02
C CYS A 166 13.68 19.44 37.01
N THR A 167 14.71 18.76 36.50
CA THR A 167 15.78 18.15 37.30
C THR A 167 16.58 19.20 38.06
N LEU A 168 17.01 20.28 37.39
CA LEU A 168 17.78 21.36 38.03
C LEU A 168 16.97 22.15 39.06
N ASN A 169 15.65 22.13 38.96
CA ASN A 169 14.75 22.77 39.92
C ASN A 169 14.21 21.80 40.99
N GLY A 170 14.92 20.69 41.23
CA GLY A 170 14.65 19.75 42.30
C GLY A 170 13.51 18.77 42.01
N ASN A 171 13.36 18.35 40.75
CA ASN A 171 12.34 17.40 40.27
C ASN A 171 10.89 17.82 40.59
N LYS A 172 10.62 19.13 40.58
CA LYS A 172 9.26 19.64 40.80
C LYS A 172 8.54 19.74 39.47
N GLN A 173 7.39 19.06 39.35
CA GLN A 173 6.59 18.98 38.12
C GLN A 173 6.24 20.34 37.50
N GLN A 174 6.12 21.40 38.30
CA GLN A 174 5.87 22.77 37.83
C GLN A 174 6.96 23.32 36.89
N PHE A 175 8.17 22.74 36.93
CA PHE A 175 9.29 23.12 36.07
C PHE A 175 9.49 22.17 34.89
N TYR A 176 8.56 21.23 34.66
CA TYR A 176 8.51 20.44 33.42
C TYR A 176 7.92 21.29 32.29
N THR A 177 8.64 22.35 31.92
CA THR A 177 8.29 23.32 30.89
C THR A 177 9.55 23.81 30.20
N ILE A 178 9.40 24.33 28.99
CA ILE A 178 10.48 24.99 28.26
C ILE A 178 10.70 26.37 28.90
N PRO A 179 11.94 26.72 29.30
CA PRO A 179 12.25 28.06 29.78
C PRO A 179 11.97 29.16 28.75
N ASP A 180 11.44 30.31 29.19
CA ASP A 180 11.20 31.46 28.31
C ASP A 180 12.48 32.22 27.93
N ASN A 181 13.59 32.00 28.65
CA ASN A 181 14.88 32.64 28.40
C ASN A 181 15.80 31.76 27.54
N ALA A 182 16.24 32.29 26.40
CA ALA A 182 17.15 31.63 25.46
C ALA A 182 18.49 31.25 26.10
N ASP A 183 19.03 32.08 27.01
CA ASP A 183 20.29 31.78 27.69
C ASP A 183 20.14 30.56 28.61
N MET A 184 18.97 30.42 29.24
CA MET A 184 18.69 29.27 30.10
C MET A 184 18.56 28.00 29.26
N VAL A 185 17.84 28.05 28.13
CA VAL A 185 17.77 26.92 27.19
C VAL A 185 19.17 26.51 26.72
N ALA A 186 20.00 27.46 26.31
CA ALA A 186 21.37 27.18 25.86
C ALA A 186 22.22 26.52 26.97
N GLN A 187 22.08 26.96 28.22
CA GLN A 187 22.76 26.34 29.36
C GLN A 187 22.28 24.92 29.63
N LEU A 188 20.97 24.66 29.55
CA LEU A 188 20.42 23.30 29.71
C LEU A 188 20.98 22.35 28.67
N LEU A 189 21.00 22.77 27.40
CA LEU A 189 21.55 21.99 26.29
C LEU A 189 23.06 21.74 26.48
N LEU A 190 23.82 22.76 26.86
CA LEU A 190 25.26 22.64 27.11
C LEU A 190 25.56 21.67 28.27
N LEU A 191 24.77 21.73 29.36
CA LEU A 191 24.92 20.80 30.49
C LEU A 191 24.61 19.36 30.07
N TYR A 192 23.58 19.17 29.25
CA TYR A 192 23.22 17.85 28.73
C TYR A 192 24.33 17.27 27.84
N GLU A 193 24.85 18.06 26.90
CA GLU A 193 25.96 17.67 26.03
C GLU A 193 27.24 17.35 26.82
N ASN A 194 27.61 18.19 27.80
CA ASN A 194 28.79 17.96 28.64
C ASN A 194 28.65 16.76 29.57
N ALA A 195 27.43 16.40 29.97
CA ALA A 195 27.15 15.19 30.76
C ALA A 195 27.27 13.90 29.95
N GLY A 196 27.63 13.99 28.66
CA GLY A 196 27.74 12.85 27.74
C GLY A 196 26.41 12.51 27.06
N GLY A 197 25.43 13.42 27.09
CA GLY A 197 24.16 13.27 26.39
C GLY A 197 24.34 13.41 24.88
N THR A 198 24.60 12.31 24.18
CA THR A 198 24.69 12.27 22.71
C THR A 198 23.33 12.41 22.03
N GLU A 199 22.23 12.29 22.79
CA GLU A 199 20.86 12.34 22.23
C GLU A 199 20.54 13.68 21.55
N SER A 200 21.16 14.79 21.98
CA SER A 200 20.91 16.11 21.39
C SER A 200 21.26 16.16 19.89
N GLU A 201 22.31 15.44 19.48
CA GLU A 201 22.75 15.33 18.07
C GLU A 201 21.77 14.53 17.20
N TYR A 202 20.88 13.71 17.81
CA TYR A 202 19.83 13.00 17.08
C TYR A 202 18.62 13.88 16.80
N TRP A 203 18.40 14.92 17.61
CA TRP A 203 17.24 15.82 17.54
C TRP A 203 17.53 17.16 16.86
N MET A 204 18.80 17.60 16.88
CA MET A 204 19.26 18.83 16.26
C MET A 204 20.56 18.61 15.49
N ASP A 205 20.79 19.40 14.45
CA ASP A 205 22.10 19.45 13.80
C ASP A 205 23.09 20.31 14.60
N TYR A 206 24.38 20.13 14.33
CA TYR A 206 25.46 20.86 14.99
C TYR A 206 25.32 22.39 14.92
N ASN A 207 24.76 22.91 13.81
CA ASN A 207 24.53 24.34 13.62
C ASN A 207 23.23 24.84 14.28
N TYR A 208 22.47 23.97 14.94
CA TYR A 208 21.17 24.27 15.57
C TYR A 208 20.21 24.97 14.59
N LYS A 209 20.20 24.51 13.35
CA LYS A 209 19.34 24.97 12.26
C LYS A 209 18.15 24.02 12.03
N ARG A 210 18.31 22.74 12.37
CA ARG A 210 17.30 21.70 12.13
C ARG A 210 16.73 21.20 13.44
N LEU A 211 15.41 21.02 13.45
CA LEU A 211 14.67 20.35 14.52
C LEU A 211 14.07 19.07 13.95
N ARG A 212 14.24 17.97 14.68
CA ARG A 212 13.60 16.69 14.39
C ARG A 212 12.53 16.39 15.44
N LEU A 213 11.33 16.07 14.97
CA LEU A 213 10.24 15.52 15.76
C LEU A 213 9.96 14.10 15.25
N GLN A 214 10.24 13.11 16.08
CA GLN A 214 9.92 11.72 15.75
C GLN A 214 8.54 11.38 16.27
N ILE A 215 7.70 10.77 15.43
CA ILE A 215 6.40 10.24 15.79
C ILE A 215 6.46 8.72 15.66
N GLU A 216 6.22 8.02 16.76
CA GLU A 216 6.07 6.58 16.78
C GLU A 216 4.59 6.20 16.70
N LEU A 217 4.26 5.21 15.88
CA LEU A 217 2.88 4.79 15.64
C LEU A 217 2.57 3.49 16.35
N LYS A 218 1.33 3.37 16.87
CA LYS A 218 0.85 2.15 17.52
C LYS A 218 0.44 1.08 16.51
N ASP A 219 0.03 1.52 15.34
CA ASP A 219 -0.52 0.70 14.26
C ASP A 219 -0.25 1.40 12.92
N TYR A 220 -0.44 0.70 11.80
CA TYR A 220 -0.19 1.24 10.48
C TYR A 220 -1.32 0.96 9.49
N ASN A 221 -1.84 2.04 8.93
CA ASN A 221 -2.76 2.04 7.81
C ASN A 221 -2.26 3.08 6.80
N SER A 222 -1.94 2.67 5.58
CA SER A 222 -1.33 3.58 4.60
C SER A 222 -2.16 4.84 4.31
N ASN A 223 -3.50 4.74 4.26
CA ASN A 223 -4.38 5.90 4.03
C ASN A 223 -4.39 6.86 5.22
N GLU A 224 -4.59 6.34 6.44
CA GLU A 224 -4.63 7.19 7.63
C GLU A 224 -3.26 7.80 7.90
N ALA A 225 -2.17 7.05 7.70
CA ALA A 225 -0.81 7.55 7.84
C ALA A 225 -0.52 8.69 6.83
N GLU A 226 -0.90 8.54 5.56
CA GLU A 226 -0.75 9.63 4.56
C GLU A 226 -1.47 10.90 5.01
N LYS A 227 -2.70 10.75 5.51
CA LYS A 227 -3.53 11.87 5.97
C LYS A 227 -2.95 12.54 7.21
N GLU A 228 -2.55 11.78 8.23
CA GLU A 228 -1.96 12.32 9.47
C GLU A 228 -0.62 13.00 9.20
N MET A 229 0.25 12.42 8.37
CA MET A 229 1.52 13.02 7.96
C MET A 229 1.31 14.34 7.20
N ASN A 230 0.38 14.37 6.24
CA ASN A 230 0.07 15.58 5.48
C ASN A 230 -0.51 16.69 6.38
N ASN A 231 -1.41 16.35 7.29
CA ASN A 231 -1.98 17.30 8.25
C ASN A 231 -0.91 17.86 9.19
N LEU A 232 -0.02 17.00 9.72
CA LEU A 232 1.07 17.42 10.59
C LEU A 232 2.05 18.34 9.84
N GLN A 233 2.40 18.00 8.60
CA GLN A 233 3.27 18.83 7.77
C GLN A 233 2.64 20.20 7.48
N ALA A 234 1.32 20.25 7.24
CA ALA A 234 0.60 21.50 7.03
C ALA A 234 0.57 22.38 8.29
N GLU A 235 0.28 21.81 9.46
CA GLU A 235 0.31 22.54 10.73
C GLU A 235 1.73 23.01 11.09
N ALA A 236 2.74 22.19 10.82
CA ALA A 236 4.13 22.59 10.99
C ALA A 236 4.51 23.76 10.06
N SER A 237 4.10 23.70 8.79
CA SER A 237 4.33 24.79 7.83
C SER A 237 3.62 26.09 8.25
N ARG A 238 2.48 25.98 8.94
CA ARG A 238 1.75 27.14 9.49
C ARG A 238 2.44 27.74 10.71
N LEU A 239 2.99 26.91 11.61
CA LEU A 239 3.71 27.37 12.80
C LEU A 239 5.10 27.93 12.46
N PHE A 240 5.72 27.42 11.39
CA PHE A 240 7.04 27.80 10.91
C PHE A 240 6.99 28.29 9.44
N PRO A 241 6.41 29.47 9.16
CA PRO A 241 6.19 29.95 7.79
C PRO A 241 7.49 30.18 6.99
N ASP A 242 8.58 30.54 7.68
CA ASP A 242 9.89 30.79 7.05
C ASP A 242 10.81 29.56 7.04
N ALA A 243 10.33 28.41 7.51
CA ALA A 243 11.11 27.17 7.59
C ALA A 243 10.74 26.20 6.48
N HIS A 244 11.69 25.35 6.09
CA HIS A 244 11.41 24.23 5.21
C HIS A 244 11.03 23.00 6.04
N VAL A 245 9.78 22.53 5.88
CA VAL A 245 9.25 21.38 6.61
C VAL A 245 9.10 20.17 5.68
N SER A 246 9.68 19.04 6.08
CA SER A 246 9.59 17.79 5.34
C SER A 246 9.35 16.60 6.26
N VAL A 247 8.41 15.73 5.89
CA VAL A 247 8.29 14.40 6.51
C VAL A 247 9.35 13.48 5.89
N VAL A 248 10.14 12.82 6.72
CA VAL A 248 11.27 11.97 6.34
C VAL A 248 11.23 10.63 7.07
N GLY A 249 11.99 9.67 6.55
CA GLY A 249 12.07 8.30 7.06
C GLY A 249 11.55 7.28 6.06
N ASN A 250 11.72 6.00 6.41
CA ASN A 250 11.31 4.90 5.54
C ASN A 250 9.79 4.82 5.42
N LEU A 251 9.06 5.07 6.52
CA LEU A 251 7.61 4.93 6.55
C LEU A 251 6.92 5.87 5.55
N PRO A 252 7.16 7.20 5.52
CA PRO A 252 6.57 8.08 4.52
C PRO A 252 6.89 7.65 3.08
N GLN A 253 8.13 7.23 2.81
CA GLN A 253 8.54 6.76 1.50
C GLN A 253 7.74 5.52 1.06
N PHE A 254 7.56 4.55 1.96
CA PHE A 254 6.73 3.37 1.70
C PHE A 254 5.26 3.73 1.54
N THR A 255 4.71 4.61 2.39
CA THR A 255 3.32 5.07 2.30
C THR A 255 3.05 5.73 0.94
N VAL A 256 3.91 6.64 0.52
CA VAL A 256 3.77 7.34 -0.77
C VAL A 256 3.88 6.34 -1.93
N MET A 257 4.87 5.44 -1.90
CA MET A 257 5.02 4.39 -2.92
C MET A 257 3.76 3.52 -3.02
N GLN A 258 3.20 3.13 -1.88
CA GLN A 258 1.98 2.33 -1.80
C GLN A 258 0.79 3.05 -2.45
N GLN A 259 0.55 4.31 -2.08
CA GLN A 259 -0.53 5.14 -2.61
C GLN A 259 -0.42 5.34 -4.12
N TYR A 260 0.79 5.57 -4.63
CA TYR A 260 1.02 5.70 -6.06
C TYR A 260 0.69 4.40 -6.81
N VAL A 261 1.04 3.25 -6.25
CA VAL A 261 0.75 1.96 -6.89
C VAL A 261 -0.74 1.64 -6.81
N GLU A 262 -1.38 1.80 -5.65
CA GLU A 262 -2.82 1.54 -5.47
C GLU A 262 -3.66 2.39 -6.44
N ARG A 263 -3.43 3.72 -6.47
CA ARG A 263 -4.12 4.63 -7.39
C ARG A 263 -3.79 4.29 -8.84
N GLY A 264 -2.53 3.97 -9.15
CA GLY A 264 -2.08 3.59 -10.48
C GLY A 264 -2.73 2.30 -10.99
N GLN A 265 -2.89 1.29 -10.13
CA GLN A 265 -3.51 0.01 -10.46
C GLN A 265 -5.01 0.16 -10.72
N MET A 266 -5.71 0.94 -9.88
CA MET A 266 -7.13 1.24 -10.10
C MET A 266 -7.37 1.93 -11.46
N TRP A 267 -6.54 2.93 -11.80
CA TRP A 267 -6.60 3.57 -13.10
C TRP A 267 -6.23 2.62 -14.25
N SER A 268 -5.19 1.82 -14.09
CA SER A 268 -4.78 0.84 -15.09
C SER A 268 -5.88 -0.19 -15.34
N MET A 269 -6.55 -0.68 -14.29
CA MET A 269 -7.64 -1.64 -14.40
C MET A 269 -8.83 -1.04 -15.16
N MET A 270 -9.24 0.18 -14.81
CA MET A 270 -10.31 0.89 -15.52
C MET A 270 -9.97 1.08 -17.00
N LEU A 271 -8.72 1.48 -17.30
CA LEU A 271 -8.25 1.65 -18.66
C LEU A 271 -8.23 0.32 -19.43
N SER A 272 -7.74 -0.77 -18.82
CA SER A 272 -7.71 -2.10 -19.42
C SER A 272 -9.11 -2.59 -19.77
N VAL A 273 -10.06 -2.50 -18.83
CA VAL A 273 -11.46 -2.88 -19.06
C VAL A 273 -12.08 -2.07 -20.21
N LEU A 274 -11.79 -0.76 -20.27
CA LEU A 274 -12.26 0.10 -21.35
C LEU A 274 -11.67 -0.31 -22.71
N VAL A 275 -10.35 -0.55 -22.78
CA VAL A 275 -9.67 -0.95 -24.01
C VAL A 275 -10.17 -2.32 -24.49
N ILE A 276 -10.29 -3.30 -23.60
CA ILE A 276 -10.86 -4.62 -23.91
C ILE A 276 -12.29 -4.47 -24.41
N GLY A 277 -13.10 -3.64 -23.75
CA GLY A 277 -14.47 -3.36 -24.18
C GLY A 277 -14.54 -2.82 -25.60
N ILE A 278 -13.68 -1.85 -25.94
CA ILE A 278 -13.59 -1.31 -27.31
C ILE A 278 -13.21 -2.40 -28.30
N ILE A 279 -12.20 -3.22 -27.99
CA ILE A 279 -11.75 -4.32 -28.86
C ILE A 279 -12.89 -5.32 -29.10
N LEU A 280 -13.60 -5.76 -28.07
CA LEU A 280 -14.73 -6.69 -28.22
C LEU A 280 -15.86 -6.09 -29.05
N VAL A 281 -16.19 -4.81 -28.85
CA VAL A 281 -17.20 -4.12 -29.66
C VAL A 281 -16.78 -4.06 -31.14
N LEU A 282 -15.50 -3.82 -31.43
CA LEU A 282 -14.97 -3.84 -32.79
C LEU A 282 -15.00 -5.24 -33.42
N ILE A 283 -14.63 -6.28 -32.67
CA ILE A 283 -14.62 -7.68 -33.14
C ILE A 283 -16.04 -8.15 -33.47
N PHE A 284 -17.01 -7.88 -32.58
CA PHE A 284 -18.38 -8.33 -32.77
C PHE A 284 -19.21 -7.40 -33.68
N GLY A 285 -18.72 -6.20 -34.01
CA GLY A 285 -19.41 -5.21 -34.84
C GLY A 285 -20.72 -4.68 -34.24
N ASN A 286 -21.04 -5.05 -32.99
CA ASN A 286 -22.28 -4.69 -32.31
C ASN A 286 -22.00 -4.41 -30.83
N TRP A 287 -22.23 -3.16 -30.40
CA TRP A 287 -21.94 -2.72 -29.04
C TRP A 287 -22.72 -3.50 -27.97
N LYS A 288 -23.92 -4.00 -28.28
CA LYS A 288 -24.70 -4.83 -27.34
C LYS A 288 -24.05 -6.19 -27.11
N VAL A 289 -23.54 -6.81 -28.18
CA VAL A 289 -22.85 -8.11 -28.10
C VAL A 289 -21.50 -7.94 -27.41
N GLY A 290 -20.77 -6.86 -27.72
CA GLY A 290 -19.53 -6.50 -27.03
C GLY A 290 -19.72 -6.33 -25.52
N LEU A 291 -20.77 -5.61 -25.08
CA LEU A 291 -21.08 -5.47 -23.65
C LEU A 291 -21.43 -6.80 -22.98
N VAL A 292 -22.17 -7.68 -23.66
CA VAL A 292 -22.45 -9.04 -23.15
C VAL A 292 -21.16 -9.85 -23.01
N GLY A 293 -20.22 -9.70 -23.97
CA GLY A 293 -18.89 -10.31 -23.92
C GLY A 293 -17.97 -9.75 -22.81
N MET A 294 -18.23 -8.53 -22.31
CA MET A 294 -17.47 -7.99 -21.16
C MET A 294 -17.84 -8.66 -19.84
N ILE A 295 -19.02 -9.25 -19.73
CA ILE A 295 -19.51 -9.88 -18.49
C ILE A 295 -18.56 -11.00 -18.02
N PRO A 296 -18.25 -12.05 -18.82
CA PRO A 296 -17.34 -13.10 -18.39
C PRO A 296 -15.90 -12.60 -18.17
N ASN A 297 -15.52 -11.47 -18.77
CA ASN A 297 -14.20 -10.86 -18.61
C ASN A 297 -14.03 -10.13 -17.28
N ILE A 298 -15.03 -9.37 -16.86
CA ILE A 298 -14.98 -8.60 -15.61
C ILE A 298 -15.39 -9.46 -14.40
N ALA A 299 -16.25 -10.46 -14.59
CA ALA A 299 -16.78 -11.27 -13.50
C ALA A 299 -15.70 -11.90 -12.59
N PRO A 300 -14.61 -12.50 -13.11
CA PRO A 300 -13.53 -13.02 -12.27
C PRO A 300 -12.90 -11.94 -11.38
N ALA A 301 -12.65 -10.75 -11.92
CA ALA A 301 -12.09 -9.63 -11.16
C ALA A 301 -13.04 -9.17 -10.04
N ILE A 302 -14.34 -9.08 -10.32
CA ILE A 302 -15.37 -8.76 -9.32
C ILE A 302 -15.46 -9.85 -8.25
N ILE A 303 -15.40 -11.12 -8.64
CA ILE A 303 -15.48 -12.25 -7.71
C ILE A 303 -14.27 -12.26 -6.78
N VAL A 304 -13.06 -12.13 -7.31
CA VAL A 304 -11.83 -12.10 -6.51
C VAL A 304 -11.80 -10.89 -5.57
N GLY A 305 -11.99 -9.68 -6.11
CA GLY A 305 -12.02 -8.47 -5.28
C GLY A 305 -13.15 -8.49 -4.25
N GLY A 306 -14.33 -8.96 -4.66
CA GLY A 306 -15.49 -9.08 -3.79
C GLY A 306 -15.28 -10.04 -2.63
N MET A 307 -14.69 -11.21 -2.90
CA MET A 307 -14.29 -12.14 -1.84
C MET A 307 -13.24 -11.55 -0.92
N MET A 308 -12.28 -10.77 -1.43
CA MET A 308 -11.32 -10.06 -0.58
C MET A 308 -12.01 -9.12 0.40
N GLY A 309 -12.98 -8.33 -0.06
CA GLY A 309 -13.76 -7.44 0.81
C GLY A 309 -14.59 -8.19 1.86
N TRP A 310 -15.25 -9.30 1.50
CA TRP A 310 -15.99 -10.13 2.47
C TRP A 310 -15.09 -10.78 3.53
N LEU A 311 -13.89 -11.19 3.14
CA LEU A 311 -12.91 -11.81 4.03
C LEU A 311 -12.07 -10.79 4.80
N GLY A 312 -12.21 -9.49 4.50
CA GLY A 312 -11.43 -8.42 5.13
C GLY A 312 -9.95 -8.42 4.72
N TYR A 313 -9.61 -8.99 3.56
CA TYR A 313 -8.25 -8.91 3.03
C TYR A 313 -8.00 -7.53 2.42
N PRO A 314 -6.97 -6.80 2.86
CA PRO A 314 -6.65 -5.48 2.33
C PRO A 314 -6.24 -5.56 0.86
N LEU A 315 -6.55 -4.51 0.10
CA LEU A 315 -6.04 -4.34 -1.26
C LEU A 315 -4.68 -3.64 -1.19
N ASP A 316 -3.62 -4.42 -1.32
CA ASP A 316 -2.22 -3.97 -1.30
C ASP A 316 -1.54 -4.07 -2.68
N ILE A 317 -0.28 -3.62 -2.80
CA ILE A 317 0.51 -3.70 -4.06
C ILE A 317 0.49 -5.11 -4.66
N MET A 318 0.63 -6.15 -3.82
CA MET A 318 0.75 -7.54 -4.28
C MET A 318 -0.58 -8.03 -4.83
N THR A 319 -1.66 -7.86 -4.08
CA THR A 319 -3.02 -8.29 -4.47
C THR A 319 -3.57 -7.44 -5.61
N ALA A 320 -3.31 -6.13 -5.64
CA ALA A 320 -3.68 -5.24 -6.74
C ALA A 320 -2.99 -5.63 -8.05
N SER A 321 -1.80 -6.23 -7.99
CA SER A 321 -1.10 -6.74 -9.19
C SER A 321 -1.72 -8.01 -9.80
N LEU A 322 -2.48 -8.78 -9.02
CA LEU A 322 -3.15 -10.00 -9.49
C LEU A 322 -4.38 -9.71 -10.33
N ILE A 323 -5.08 -8.61 -10.06
CA ILE A 323 -6.35 -8.28 -10.75
C ILE A 323 -6.15 -8.11 -12.26
N PRO A 324 -5.16 -7.33 -12.76
CA PRO A 324 -4.88 -7.25 -14.20
C PRO A 324 -4.45 -8.58 -14.81
N MET A 325 -3.76 -9.44 -14.05
CA MET A 325 -3.34 -10.77 -14.52
C MET A 325 -4.56 -11.69 -14.73
N VAL A 326 -5.48 -11.73 -13.75
CA VAL A 326 -6.73 -12.49 -13.84
C VAL A 326 -7.59 -11.99 -15.00
N LEU A 327 -7.69 -10.66 -15.17
CA LEU A 327 -8.39 -10.04 -16.29
C LEU A 327 -7.77 -10.45 -17.63
N GLY A 328 -6.44 -10.47 -17.73
CA GLY A 328 -5.73 -10.89 -18.93
C GLY A 328 -6.00 -12.34 -19.31
N ILE A 329 -6.00 -13.26 -18.34
CA ILE A 329 -6.33 -14.68 -18.57
C ILE A 329 -7.79 -14.84 -18.98
N ALA A 330 -8.72 -14.14 -18.31
CA ALA A 330 -10.15 -14.21 -18.64
C ALA A 330 -10.44 -13.80 -20.09
N VAL A 331 -9.75 -12.77 -20.59
CA VAL A 331 -9.90 -12.27 -21.97
C VAL A 331 -9.30 -13.22 -23.00
N ASP A 332 -8.24 -13.94 -22.66
CA ASP A 332 -7.65 -14.96 -23.54
C ASP A 332 -8.60 -16.16 -23.73
N ASP A 333 -9.37 -16.49 -22.68
CA ASP A 333 -10.30 -17.62 -22.68
C ASP A 333 -11.67 -17.32 -23.34
N THR A 334 -12.11 -16.05 -23.40
CA THR A 334 -13.45 -15.65 -23.95
C THR A 334 -13.44 -15.29 -25.43
#